data_AF-A0A2W1AWY4-F1
#
_entry.id   AF-A0A2W1AWY4-F1
#
_cell.length_a   1.000
_cell.length_b   1.000
_cell.length_c   1.000
_cell.angle_alpha   90.00
_cell.angle_beta   90.00
_cell.angle_gamma   90.00
#
_symmetry.space_group_name_H-M   'P 1'
#
loop_
_entity.id
_entity.type
_entity.pdbx_description
1 polymer ?
#
loop_
_entity_poly.entity_id
_entity_poly.type
_entity_poly.pdbx_seq_one_letter_code
_entity_poly.pdbx_strand_id
1 'polypeptide(L)'
;MAVYEGDKVVLSKVGSRYVHGRNRKGGSSSGRFARRREEQTQSLIDKTCEVVRQRLEPYEKPIHHFMLGGDRLLVQAFRERCTFFKRFTPIVMERHLDLPDPSHKMLIALPALIYTSRVASWNVPLDTMQNSNQQGQASSDE
;
A
#
# COMPACT_ATOMS: atom_id res chain seq x y z
N MET A 1 -12.07 0.36 1.33
CA MET A 1 -11.56 -0.72 2.21
C MET A 1 -12.51 -1.90 2.19
N ALA A 2 -12.02 -3.09 2.47
CA ALA A 2 -12.83 -4.27 2.66
C ALA A 2 -12.18 -5.19 3.71
N VAL A 3 -12.99 -6.04 4.33
CA VAL A 3 -12.55 -7.15 5.19
C VAL A 3 -12.91 -8.43 4.47
N TYR A 4 -11.97 -9.37 4.46
CA TYR A 4 -12.10 -10.65 3.77
C TYR A 4 -11.98 -11.79 4.76
N GLU A 5 -12.77 -12.83 4.54
CA GLU A 5 -12.63 -14.14 5.16
C GLU A 5 -12.40 -15.15 4.04
N GLY A 6 -11.13 -15.54 3.84
CA GLY A 6 -10.71 -16.23 2.64
C GLY A 6 -10.96 -15.39 1.38
N ASP A 7 -11.73 -15.91 0.44
CA ASP A 7 -12.13 -15.23 -0.79
C ASP A 7 -13.42 -14.41 -0.66
N LYS A 8 -14.10 -14.48 0.49
CA LYS A 8 -15.39 -13.80 0.71
C LYS A 8 -15.20 -12.40 1.26
N VAL A 9 -15.92 -11.45 0.69
CA VAL A 9 -16.00 -10.07 1.22
C VAL A 9 -17.08 -10.02 2.30
N VAL A 10 -16.70 -9.86 3.56
CA VAL A 10 -17.64 -9.76 4.70
C VAL A 10 -18.01 -8.32 5.04
N LEU A 11 -17.16 -7.37 4.62
CA LEU A 11 -17.40 -5.94 4.74
C LEU A 11 -16.77 -5.23 3.56
N SER A 12 -17.50 -4.31 2.92
CA SER A 12 -16.93 -3.41 1.93
C SER A 12 -17.40 -1.98 2.19
N LYS A 13 -16.49 -1.03 1.96
CA LYS A 13 -16.83 0.40 1.95
C LYS A 13 -15.98 1.14 0.92
N VAL A 14 -16.69 1.80 0.02
CA VAL A 14 -16.15 2.76 -0.94
C VAL A 14 -16.81 4.11 -0.71
N GLY A 15 -16.05 5.17 -0.98
CA GLY A 15 -16.51 6.54 -0.96
C GLY A 15 -15.51 7.42 -1.69
N SER A 16 -15.96 8.56 -2.16
CA SER A 16 -15.13 9.56 -2.79
C SER A 16 -15.31 10.89 -2.07
N ARG A 17 -14.26 11.71 -2.10
CA ARG A 17 -14.35 13.14 -1.78
C ARG A 17 -13.57 13.90 -2.82
N TYR A 18 -14.07 15.09 -3.11
CA TYR A 18 -13.44 15.94 -4.10
C TYR A 18 -12.18 16.59 -3.52
N VAL A 19 -11.06 16.38 -4.21
CA VAL A 19 -9.79 17.10 -4.00
C VAL A 19 -9.42 17.71 -5.34
N HIS A 20 -9.22 19.02 -5.39
CA HIS A 20 -8.82 19.67 -6.63
C HIS A 20 -7.50 19.07 -7.15
N GLY A 21 -7.39 18.93 -8.47
CA GLY A 21 -6.12 18.59 -9.11
C GLY A 21 -5.10 19.74 -9.02
N ARG A 22 -3.82 19.45 -9.29
CA ARG A 22 -2.79 20.49 -9.34
C ARG A 22 -3.10 21.47 -10.48
N ASN A 23 -3.20 22.76 -10.17
CA ASN A 23 -3.31 23.78 -11.20
C ASN A 23 -2.01 23.89 -11.97
N ARG A 24 -2.09 23.66 -13.29
CA ARG A 24 -0.95 23.65 -14.21
C ARG A 24 -0.58 25.04 -14.73
N LYS A 25 -1.51 26.00 -14.63
CA LYS A 25 -1.29 27.41 -14.98
C LYS A 25 -0.83 28.19 -13.74
N GLY A 26 0.34 28.82 -13.84
CA GLY A 26 0.85 29.73 -12.82
C GLY A 26 0.02 31.02 -12.76
N GLY A 27 0.08 31.73 -11.62
CA GLY A 27 -0.63 32.99 -11.43
C GLY A 27 -0.74 33.39 -9.96
N SER A 28 -1.23 34.61 -9.72
CA SER A 28 -1.43 35.19 -8.38
C SER A 28 -2.36 34.36 -7.48
N SER A 29 -3.20 33.51 -8.05
CA SER A 29 -4.12 32.61 -7.34
C SER A 29 -3.54 31.22 -7.02
N SER A 30 -2.34 30.88 -7.52
CA SER A 30 -1.73 29.56 -7.36
C SER A 30 -1.60 29.11 -5.90
N GLY A 31 -1.18 30.01 -5.00
CA GLY A 31 -1.06 29.72 -3.56
C GLY A 31 -2.41 29.39 -2.89
N ARG A 32 -3.49 30.09 -3.24
CA ARG A 32 -4.84 29.82 -2.71
C ARG A 32 -5.33 28.42 -3.10
N PHE A 33 -5.06 28.01 -4.34
CA PHE A 33 -5.43 26.67 -4.79
C PHE A 33 -4.58 25.57 -4.15
N ALA A 34 -3.28 25.82 -3.94
CA ALA A 34 -2.42 24.87 -3.23
C ALA A 34 -2.93 24.63 -1.80
N ARG A 35 -3.22 25.70 -1.04
CA ARG A 35 -3.76 25.61 0.31
C ARG A 35 -5.12 24.92 0.36
N ARG A 36 -6.06 25.28 -0.53
CA ARG A 36 -7.37 24.63 -0.64
C ARG A 36 -7.25 23.12 -0.89
N ARG A 37 -6.32 22.68 -1.74
CA ARG A 37 -6.07 21.25 -1.94
C ARG A 37 -5.55 20.57 -0.70
N GLU A 38 -4.61 21.19 0.00
CA GLU A 38 -4.08 20.65 1.24
C GLU A 38 -5.19 20.49 2.29
N GLU A 39 -6.01 21.51 2.50
CA GLU A 39 -7.21 21.46 3.36
C GLU A 39 -8.15 20.31 2.96
N GLN A 40 -8.41 20.14 1.65
CA GLN A 40 -9.25 19.06 1.12
C GLN A 40 -8.63 17.67 1.35
N THR A 41 -7.33 17.52 1.14
CA THR A 41 -6.60 16.27 1.39
C THR A 41 -6.64 15.90 2.88
N GLN A 42 -6.39 16.86 3.77
CA GLN A 42 -6.47 16.60 5.21
C GLN A 42 -7.89 16.20 5.63
N SER A 43 -8.91 16.89 5.11
CA SER A 43 -10.31 16.53 5.34
C SER A 43 -10.67 15.13 4.83
N LEU A 44 -10.13 14.73 3.66
CA LEU A 44 -10.27 13.38 3.13
C LEU A 44 -9.65 12.34 4.08
N ILE A 45 -8.45 12.59 4.59
CA ILE A 45 -7.78 11.68 5.53
C ILE A 45 -8.59 11.55 6.83
N ASP A 46 -9.04 12.68 7.41
CA ASP A 46 -9.82 12.68 8.65
C ASP A 46 -11.10 11.87 8.51
N LYS A 47 -11.83 12.09 7.41
CA LYS A 47 -13.06 11.34 7.13
C LYS A 47 -12.80 9.88 6.81
N THR A 48 -11.66 9.56 6.22
CA THR A 48 -11.26 8.16 6.02
C THR A 48 -10.97 7.49 7.36
N CYS A 49 -10.26 8.16 8.28
CA CYS A 49 -9.99 7.63 9.62
C CYS A 49 -11.27 7.40 10.43
N GLU A 50 -12.22 8.33 10.36
CA GLU A 50 -13.54 8.17 10.98
C GLU A 50 -14.25 6.91 10.47
N VAL A 51 -14.29 6.71 9.15
CA VAL A 51 -14.90 5.53 8.51
C VAL A 51 -14.16 4.25 8.88
N VAL A 52 -12.82 4.26 8.86
CA VAL A 52 -12.00 3.11 9.24
C VAL A 52 -12.29 2.71 10.69
N ARG A 53 -12.32 3.67 11.61
CA ARG A 53 -12.68 3.41 13.01
C ARG A 53 -14.07 2.78 13.12
N GLN A 54 -15.09 3.45 12.61
CA GLN A 54 -16.49 2.99 12.72
C GLN A 54 -16.71 1.58 12.17
N ARG A 55 -15.92 1.18 11.17
CA ARG A 55 -16.13 -0.08 10.46
C ARG A 55 -15.20 -1.20 10.89
N LEU A 56 -13.98 -0.89 11.33
CA LEU A 56 -12.98 -1.90 11.71
C LEU A 56 -12.88 -2.12 13.22
N GLU A 57 -13.43 -1.23 14.04
CA GLU A 57 -13.50 -1.43 15.50
C GLU A 57 -14.12 -2.79 15.90
N PRO A 58 -15.20 -3.29 15.25
CA PRO A 58 -15.71 -4.63 15.52
C PRO A 58 -14.79 -5.78 15.08
N TYR A 59 -13.82 -5.51 14.21
CA TYR A 59 -12.95 -6.50 13.57
C TYR A 59 -11.49 -6.42 14.06
N GLU A 60 -11.18 -5.67 15.12
CA GLU A 60 -9.80 -5.51 15.59
C GLU A 60 -9.08 -6.82 15.91
N LYS A 61 -9.77 -7.76 16.55
CA LYS A 61 -9.22 -9.08 16.91
C LYS A 61 -9.17 -10.10 15.77
N PRO A 62 -10.22 -10.26 14.94
CA PRO A 62 -10.22 -11.28 13.88
C PRO A 62 -9.34 -10.95 12.66
N ILE A 63 -8.86 -9.71 12.49
CA ILE A 63 -7.99 -9.37 11.36
C ILE A 63 -6.55 -9.79 11.65
N HIS A 64 -6.05 -10.77 10.90
CA HIS A 64 -4.67 -11.26 11.02
C HIS A 64 -3.66 -10.53 10.14
N HIS A 65 -4.12 -9.95 9.03
CA HIS A 65 -3.27 -9.25 8.06
C HIS A 65 -3.98 -8.00 7.53
N PHE A 66 -3.20 -6.95 7.31
CA PHE A 66 -3.68 -5.72 6.70
C PHE A 66 -2.86 -5.41 5.45
N MET A 67 -3.51 -5.25 4.30
CA MET A 67 -2.84 -4.79 3.08
C MET A 67 -3.26 -3.36 2.76
N LEU A 68 -2.29 -2.57 2.29
CA LEU A 68 -2.50 -1.19 1.87
C LEU A 68 -2.34 -1.10 0.35
N GLY A 69 -3.06 -0.17 -0.27
CA GLY A 69 -2.99 0.05 -1.71
C GLY A 69 -3.42 1.46 -2.11
N GLY A 70 -3.07 1.85 -3.34
CA GLY A 70 -3.34 3.18 -3.91
C GLY A 70 -2.14 4.13 -3.87
N ASP A 71 -2.38 5.42 -3.63
CA ASP A 71 -1.31 6.42 -3.59
C ASP A 71 -0.49 6.30 -2.29
N ARG A 72 0.80 5.99 -2.42
CA ARG A 72 1.69 5.75 -1.28
C ARG A 72 1.82 6.94 -0.35
N LEU A 73 1.86 8.16 -0.88
CA LEU A 73 2.01 9.37 -0.07
C LEU A 73 0.74 9.64 0.74
N LEU A 74 -0.43 9.47 0.11
CA LEU A 74 -1.72 9.62 0.79
C LEU A 74 -1.95 8.54 1.84
N VAL A 75 -1.60 7.29 1.52
CA VAL A 75 -1.64 6.16 2.47
C VAL A 75 -0.72 6.43 3.66
N GLN A 76 0.50 6.92 3.42
CA GLN A 76 1.42 7.25 4.50
C GLN A 76 0.89 8.39 5.38
N ALA A 77 0.41 9.48 4.80
CA ALA A 77 -0.20 10.58 5.54
C ALA A 77 -1.41 10.11 6.37
N PHE A 78 -2.21 9.18 5.82
CA PHE A 78 -3.30 8.53 6.56
C PHE A 78 -2.79 7.74 7.77
N ARG A 79 -1.73 6.92 7.61
CA ARG A 79 -1.16 6.13 8.72
C ARG A 79 -0.61 7.00 9.84
N GLU A 80 0.02 8.11 9.49
CA GLU A 80 0.61 9.06 10.45
C GLU A 80 -0.48 9.79 11.23
N ARG A 81 -1.53 10.24 10.53
CA ARG A 81 -2.63 11.04 11.09
C ARG A 81 -3.69 10.23 11.81
N CYS A 82 -4.00 9.02 11.36
CA CYS A 82 -5.05 8.18 11.93
C CYS A 82 -4.53 7.36 13.12
N THR A 83 -4.71 7.85 14.34
CA THR A 83 -4.26 7.18 15.57
C THR A 83 -4.90 5.81 15.76
N PHE A 84 -6.17 5.65 15.41
CA PHE A 84 -6.86 4.36 15.46
C PHE A 84 -6.18 3.31 14.58
N PHE A 85 -5.75 3.69 13.37
CA PHE A 85 -5.09 2.77 12.45
C PHE A 85 -3.78 2.23 13.01
N LYS A 86 -3.10 2.96 13.91
CA LYS A 86 -1.82 2.52 14.49
C LYS A 86 -1.92 1.14 15.16
N ARG A 87 -3.10 0.75 15.66
CA ARG A 87 -3.39 -0.58 16.23
C ARG A 87 -3.13 -1.73 15.25
N PHE A 88 -3.32 -1.49 13.95
CA PHE A 88 -3.11 -2.50 12.90
C PHE A 88 -1.68 -2.51 12.35
N THR A 89 -0.83 -1.55 12.72
CA THR A 89 0.56 -1.47 12.21
C THR A 89 1.34 -2.78 12.30
N PRO A 90 1.27 -3.56 13.40
CA PRO A 90 2.02 -4.81 13.53
C PRO A 90 1.64 -5.89 12.51
N ILE A 91 0.43 -5.82 11.94
CA ILE A 91 -0.10 -6.80 10.99
C ILE A 91 -0.16 -6.26 9.55
N VAL A 92 0.37 -5.05 9.31
CA VAL A 92 0.46 -4.49 7.96
C VAL A 92 1.50 -5.27 7.17
N MET A 93 1.07 -5.84 6.04
CA MET A 93 1.97 -6.53 5.13
C MET A 93 2.83 -5.54 4.35
N GLU A 94 4.06 -5.96 4.06
CA GLU A 94 5.05 -5.15 3.34
C GLU A 94 4.63 -4.88 1.88
N ARG A 95 3.91 -5.84 1.28
CA ARG A 95 3.37 -5.72 -0.08
C ARG A 95 2.33 -4.60 -0.15
N HIS A 96 2.67 -3.55 -0.89
CA HIS A 96 1.74 -2.49 -1.26
C HIS A 96 1.01 -2.85 -2.56
N LEU A 97 -0.32 -2.88 -2.52
CA LEU A 97 -1.15 -3.19 -3.67
C LEU A 97 -1.20 -2.00 -4.64
N ASP A 98 -0.89 -2.25 -5.91
CA ASP A 98 -1.09 -1.28 -6.97
C ASP A 98 -2.54 -1.36 -7.44
N LEU A 99 -3.34 -0.38 -7.00
CA LEU A 99 -4.78 -0.33 -7.25
C LEU A 99 -5.07 0.91 -8.10
N PRO A 100 -5.21 0.76 -9.42
CA PRO A 100 -5.39 1.90 -10.32
C PRO A 100 -6.74 2.60 -10.12
N ASP A 101 -7.78 1.83 -9.74
CA ASP A 101 -9.11 2.35 -9.44
C ASP A 101 -9.65 1.72 -8.14
N PRO A 102 -9.80 2.48 -7.05
CA PRO A 102 -10.29 1.98 -5.76
C PRO A 102 -11.83 1.85 -5.74
N SER A 103 -12.42 1.21 -6.74
CA SER A 103 -13.87 1.02 -6.88
C SER A 103 -14.38 -0.21 -6.13
N HIS A 104 -15.70 -0.30 -5.97
CA HIS A 104 -16.34 -1.45 -5.33
C HIS A 104 -16.05 -2.74 -6.12
N LYS A 105 -16.10 -2.67 -7.46
CA LYS A 105 -15.75 -3.80 -8.34
C LYS A 105 -14.32 -4.30 -8.08
N MET A 106 -13.36 -3.38 -7.90
CA MET A 106 -11.99 -3.74 -7.56
C MET A 106 -11.91 -4.46 -6.21
N LEU A 107 -12.61 -3.97 -5.17
CA LEU A 107 -12.64 -4.65 -3.87
C LEU A 107 -13.21 -6.08 -3.94
N ILE A 108 -14.18 -6.33 -4.83
CA ILE A 108 -14.72 -7.67 -5.02
C ILE A 108 -13.72 -8.59 -5.75
N ALA A 109 -12.92 -8.06 -6.67
CA ALA A 109 -11.91 -8.81 -7.41
C ALA A 109 -10.58 -9.01 -6.65
N LEU A 110 -10.34 -8.22 -5.60
CA LEU A 110 -9.08 -8.17 -4.88
C LEU A 110 -8.59 -9.51 -4.28
N PRO A 111 -9.43 -10.42 -3.76
CA PRO A 111 -8.95 -11.69 -3.20
C PRO A 111 -8.08 -12.47 -4.18
N ALA A 112 -8.48 -12.54 -5.45
CA ALA A 112 -7.69 -13.21 -6.49
C ALA A 112 -6.30 -12.55 -6.68
N LEU A 113 -6.20 -11.23 -6.54
CA LEU A 113 -4.93 -10.50 -6.62
C LEU A 113 -4.08 -10.65 -5.35
N ILE A 114 -4.70 -10.67 -4.17
CA ILE A 114 -4.03 -10.81 -2.87
C ILE A 114 -3.25 -12.13 -2.81
N TYR A 115 -3.84 -13.22 -3.32
CA TYR A 115 -3.23 -14.55 -3.32
C TYR A 115 -2.25 -14.80 -4.47
N THR A 116 -1.95 -13.80 -5.31
CA THR A 116 -0.91 -13.93 -6.34
C THR A 116 0.50 -13.78 -5.77
N SER A 117 1.45 -14.54 -6.33
CA SER A 117 2.88 -14.40 -6.03
C SER A 117 3.62 -13.75 -7.20
N ARG A 118 4.63 -12.92 -6.90
CA ARG A 118 5.56 -12.41 -7.91
C ARG A 118 6.81 -13.29 -7.89
N VAL A 119 7.13 -13.90 -9.02
CA VAL A 119 8.39 -14.63 -9.21
C VAL A 119 9.39 -13.66 -9.81
N ALA A 120 10.53 -13.50 -9.16
CA ALA A 120 11.68 -12.80 -9.72
C ALA A 120 12.75 -13.84 -10.01
N SER A 121 13.27 -13.85 -11.24
CA SER A 121 14.40 -14.66 -11.66
C SER A 121 15.62 -13.77 -11.78
N TRP A 122 16.72 -14.16 -11.16
CA TRP A 122 18.01 -13.53 -11.37
C TRP A 122 18.86 -14.43 -12.25
N ASN A 123 19.29 -13.92 -13.41
CA ASN A 123 20.31 -14.58 -14.19
C ASN A 123 21.65 -14.37 -13.48
N VAL A 124 22.15 -15.41 -12.83
CA VAL A 124 23.53 -15.45 -12.35
C VAL A 124 24.42 -15.78 -13.55
N PRO A 125 25.36 -14.91 -13.95
CA PRO A 125 26.32 -15.24 -15.00
C PRO A 125 27.13 -16.48 -14.60
N LEU A 126 27.25 -17.44 -15.52
CA LEU A 126 27.93 -18.73 -15.26
C LEU A 126 29.44 -18.58 -14.96
N ASP A 127 30.04 -17.42 -15.23
CA ASP A 127 31.47 -17.17 -14.96
C ASP A 127 31.82 -17.12 -13.47
N THR A 128 30.84 -16.89 -12.58
CA THR A 128 31.11 -16.84 -11.14
C THR A 128 31.29 -18.23 -10.51
N MET A 129 30.90 -19.30 -11.21
CA MET A 129 31.03 -20.69 -10.74
C MET A 129 32.36 -21.35 -11.14
N GLN A 130 33.12 -20.77 -12.08
CA GLN A 130 34.40 -21.35 -12.54
C GLN A 130 35.61 -20.89 -11.70
N ASN A 131 35.56 -19.71 -11.08
CA ASN A 131 36.70 -19.18 -10.31
C ASN A 131 36.84 -19.77 -8.89
N SER A 132 35.80 -20.40 -8.34
CA SER A 132 35.90 -21.07 -7.02
C SER A 132 36.63 -22.42 -7.07
N ASN A 133 36.83 -23.00 -8.27
CA ASN A 133 37.58 -24.25 -8.44
C ASN A 133 39.09 -24.05 -8.70
N GLN A 134 39.57 -22.82 -8.94
CA GLN A 134 41.00 -22.57 -9.21
C GLN A 134 41.78 -22.04 -8.01
N GLN A 135 41.14 -21.58 -6.94
CA GLN A 135 41.84 -21.14 -5.72
C GLN A 135 42.15 -22.28 -4.72
N GLY A 136 41.78 -23.53 -5.05
CA GLY A 136 42.09 -24.73 -4.25
C GLY A 136 43.34 -25.52 -4.70
N GLN A 137 44.06 -25.10 -5.76
CA GLN A 137 45.19 -25.86 -6.32
C GLN A 137 46.55 -25.15 -6.24
N ALA A 138 46.68 -24.07 -5.46
CA ALA A 138 47.95 -23.38 -5.25
C ALA A 138 48.34 -23.31 -3.76
N SER A 139 48.41 -24.46 -3.08
CA SER A 139 49.16 -24.60 -1.82
C SER A 139 49.55 -26.07 -1.54
N SER A 140 50.34 -26.65 -2.43
CA SER A 140 51.12 -27.85 -2.13
C SER A 140 52.15 -28.06 -3.25
N ASP A 141 53.16 -27.20 -3.26
CA ASP A 141 54.49 -27.56 -3.78
C ASP A 141 55.32 -28.02 -2.59
N GLU A 142 56.09 -29.08 -2.82
CA GLU A 142 57.35 -29.41 -2.11
C GLU A 142 58.28 -28.19 -1.99
#